data_AF-A0A2P5LEV4-F1
#
_entry.id   AF-A0A2P5LEV4-F1
#
_cell.length_a   1.000
_cell.length_b   1.000
_cell.length_c   1.000
_cell.angle_alpha   90.00
_cell.angle_beta   90.00
_cell.angle_gamma   90.00
#
_symmetry.space_group_name_H-M   'P 1'
#
loop_
_entity.id
_entity.type
_entity.pdbx_description
1 polymer ?
#
loop_
_entity_poly.entity_id
_entity_poly.type
_entity_poly.pdbx_seq_one_letter_code
_entity_poly.pdbx_strand_id
1 'polypeptide(L)' 'ARRSRMRTFVRKVEEAIASGDASVAADALQNAVPIVMRAAQRGVIHKNTASRKVSRLTARVKALAAQA' A
#
# COMPACT_ATOMS: atom_id res chain seq x y z
N ALA A 1 15.93 8.35 -3.26
CA ALA A 1 15.38 8.33 -1.88
C ALA A 1 13.84 8.14 -1.81
N ARG A 2 13.01 9.02 -2.40
CA ARG A 2 11.53 8.94 -2.24
C ARG A 2 10.89 7.70 -2.90
N ARG A 3 11.40 7.32 -4.07
CA ARG A 3 10.96 6.11 -4.80
C ARG A 3 11.28 4.82 -4.04
N SER A 4 12.49 4.71 -3.47
CA SER A 4 12.88 3.52 -2.68
C SER A 4 12.03 3.41 -1.42
N ARG A 5 11.84 4.51 -0.68
CA ARG A 5 10.95 4.55 0.49
C ARG A 5 9.54 4.05 0.16
N MET A 6 8.92 4.59 -0.90
CA MET A 6 7.61 4.13 -1.35
C MET A 6 7.58 2.62 -1.63
N ARG A 7 8.58 2.08 -2.33
CA ARG A 7 8.65 0.65 -2.64
C ARG A 7 8.79 -0.21 -1.38
N THR A 8 9.56 0.24 -0.38
CA THR A 8 9.69 -0.47 0.89
C THR A 8 8.36 -0.59 1.63
N PHE A 9 7.58 0.50 1.72
CA PHE A 9 6.27 0.46 2.39
C PHE A 9 5.25 -0.38 1.62
N VAL A 10 5.27 -0.34 0.28
CA VAL A 10 4.42 -1.22 -0.53
C VAL A 10 4.79 -2.69 -0.28
N ARG A 11 6.08 -3.02 -0.21
CA ARG A 11 6.53 -4.39 0.07
C ARG A 11 6.10 -4.87 1.45
N LYS A 12 6.16 -4.02 2.48
CA LYS A 12 5.66 -4.35 3.83
C LYS A 12 4.18 -4.71 3.84
N VAL A 13 3.36 -4.01 3.06
CA VAL A 13 1.93 -4.35 2.92
C VAL A 13 1.76 -5.69 2.21
N GLU A 14 2.54 -5.94 1.15
CA GLU A 14 2.50 -7.23 0.44
C GLU A 14 2.95 -8.41 1.32
N GLU A 15 3.97 -8.21 2.16
CA GLU A 15 4.44 -9.18 3.14
C GLU A 15 3.37 -9.46 4.22
N ALA A 16 2.70 -8.42 4.73
CA ALA A 16 1.61 -8.57 5.71
C ALA A 16 0.36 -9.24 5.11
N ILE A 17 0.06 -9.00 3.83
CA ILE A 17 -1.01 -9.74 3.12
C ILE A 17 -0.62 -11.21 2.98
N ALA A 18 0.65 -11.52 2.74
CA ALA A 18 1.13 -12.89 2.61
C ALA A 18 1.13 -13.65 3.95
N SER A 19 1.29 -12.97 5.09
CA SER A 19 1.26 -13.61 6.42
C SER A 19 -0.16 -13.97 6.89
N GLY A 20 -1.20 -13.37 6.31
CA GLY A 20 -2.59 -13.64 6.69
C GLY A 20 -3.15 -12.74 7.80
N ASP A 21 -2.37 -11.78 8.30
CA ASP A 21 -2.78 -10.94 9.43
C ASP A 21 -3.54 -9.68 8.98
N ALA A 22 -4.87 -9.72 9.07
CA ALA A 22 -5.73 -8.62 8.62
C ALA A 22 -5.49 -7.29 9.37
N SER A 23 -5.20 -7.35 10.67
CA SER A 23 -4.90 -6.16 11.50
C SER A 23 -3.60 -5.49 11.06
N VAL A 24 -2.52 -6.28 10.96
CA VAL A 24 -1.19 -5.80 10.54
C VAL A 24 -1.23 -5.27 9.11
N ALA A 25 -1.98 -5.91 8.22
CA ALA A 25 -2.16 -5.46 6.85
C ALA A 25 -2.92 -4.12 6.77
N ALA A 26 -3.93 -3.90 7.62
CA ALA A 26 -4.66 -2.64 7.70
C ALA A 26 -3.76 -1.49 8.21
N ASP A 27 -2.98 -1.73 9.26
CA ASP A 27 -2.05 -0.74 9.82
C ASP A 27 -0.92 -0.40 8.85
N ALA A 28 -0.38 -1.41 8.17
CA ALA A 28 0.62 -1.21 7.12
C ALA A 28 0.06 -0.39 5.96
N LEU A 29 -1.21 -0.62 5.57
CA LEU A 29 -1.88 0.12 4.52
C LEU A 29 -2.07 1.60 4.90
N GLN A 30 -2.52 1.90 6.12
CA GLN A 30 -2.68 3.28 6.60
C GLN A 30 -1.37 4.07 6.50
N ASN A 31 -0.25 3.43 6.83
CA ASN A 31 1.08 4.05 6.74
C ASN A 31 1.58 4.19 5.30
N ALA A 32 1.23 3.26 4.40
CA ALA A 32 1.69 3.25 3.02
C ALA A 32 0.98 4.30 2.14
N VAL A 33 -0.33 4.49 2.31
CA VAL A 33 -1.16 5.42 1.51
C VAL A 33 -0.60 6.86 1.45
N PRO A 34 -0.31 7.55 2.58
CA PRO A 34 0.18 8.93 2.54
C PRO A 34 1.55 9.04 1.85
N ILE A 35 2.39 8.01 1.95
CA ILE A 35 3.72 7.99 1.30
C ILE A 35 3.57 7.86 -0.22
N VAL A 36 2.68 7.00 -0.69
CA VAL A 36 2.39 6.81 -2.12
C VAL A 36 1.78 8.07 -2.73
N MET A 37 0.82 8.70 -2.04
CA MET A 37 0.20 9.94 -2.51
C MET A 37 1.18 11.12 -2.50
N ARG A 38 2.04 11.24 -1.49
CA ARG A 38 3.10 12.25 -1.45
C ARG A 38 4.14 12.03 -2.55
N ALA A 39 4.43 10.79 -2.92
CA ALA A 39 5.29 10.47 -4.06
C ALA A 39 4.64 10.92 -5.39
N ALA A 40 3.32 10.81 -5.51
CA ALA A 40 2.57 11.31 -6.66
C ALA A 40 2.57 12.84 -6.75
N GLN A 41 2.36 13.52 -5.62
CA GLN A 41 2.35 14.98 -5.56
C GLN A 41 3.69 15.60 -5.93
N ARG A 42 4.80 14.90 -5.64
CA ARG A 42 6.16 15.32 -6.00
C ARG A 42 6.62 14.82 -7.37
N GLY A 43 5.72 14.28 -8.19
CA GLY A 43 6.00 13.84 -9.56
C GLY A 43 6.87 12.57 -9.68
N VAL A 44 7.10 11.84 -8.57
CA VAL A 44 7.90 10.60 -8.60
C VAL A 44 7.16 9.48 -9.34
N ILE A 45 5.83 9.48 -9.25
CA ILE A 45 4.91 8.60 -9.98
C ILE A 45 3.71 9.41 -10.47
N HIS A 46 3.08 8.96 -11.55
CA HIS A 46 1.84 9.58 -12.02
C HIS A 46 0.70 9.38 -11.01
N LYS A 47 -0.19 10.38 -10.88
CA LYS A 47 -1.36 10.34 -9.96
C LYS A 47 -2.19 9.06 -10.15
N ASN A 48 -2.51 8.71 -11.40
CA ASN A 48 -3.26 7.49 -11.71
C ASN A 48 -2.51 6.20 -11.32
N THR A 49 -1.18 6.21 -11.32
CA THR A 49 -0.38 5.05 -10.88
C THR A 49 -0.41 4.92 -9.37
N ALA A 50 -0.40 6.05 -8.65
CA ALA A 50 -0.60 6.08 -7.20
C ALA A 50 -2.00 5.55 -6.82
N SER A 51 -3.05 6.09 -7.44
CA SER A 51 -4.43 5.67 -7.19
C SER A 51 -4.64 4.18 -7.51
N ARG A 52 -4.10 3.69 -8.63
CA ARG A 52 -4.16 2.26 -8.99
C ARG A 52 -3.49 1.38 -7.94
N LYS A 53 -2.33 1.79 -7.41
CA LYS A 53 -1.62 1.04 -6.36
C LYS A 53 -2.41 1.00 -5.06
N VAL A 54 -2.91 2.15 -4.60
CA VAL A 54 -3.73 2.24 -3.38
C VAL A 54 -4.97 1.36 -3.50
N SER A 55 -5.73 1.52 -4.59
CA SER A 55 -6.96 0.73 -4.84
C SER A 55 -6.70 -0.78 -4.83
N ARG A 56 -5.65 -1.25 -5.51
CA ARG A 56 -5.29 -2.68 -5.55
C ARG A 56 -4.89 -3.22 -4.18
N LEU A 57 -4.12 -2.47 -3.40
CA LEU A 57 -3.72 -2.90 -2.05
C LEU A 57 -4.91 -2.94 -1.11
N THR A 58 -5.77 -1.92 -1.13
CA THR A 58 -7.00 -1.90 -0.33
C THR A 58 -7.92 -3.07 -0.66
N ALA A 59 -8.09 -3.40 -1.95
CA ALA A 59 -8.91 -4.53 -2.36
C ALA A 59 -8.36 -5.87 -1.82
N ARG A 60 -7.04 -6.05 -1.84
CA ARG A 60 -6.39 -7.26 -1.30
C ARG A 60 -6.53 -7.38 0.21
N VAL A 61 -6.33 -6.28 0.96
CA VAL A 61 -6.51 -6.27 2.42
C VAL A 61 -7.98 -6.55 2.78
N LYS A 62 -8.94 -5.98 2.04
CA LYS A 62 -10.37 -6.28 2.23
C LYS A 62 -10.72 -7.74 1.91
N ALA A 63 -10.15 -8.30 0.85
CA ALA A 63 -10.35 -9.72 0.50
C ALA A 63 -9.83 -10.64 1.61
N LEU A 64 -8.67 -10.30 2.20
CA LEU A 64 -8.12 -11.01 3.35
C LEU A 64 -9.06 -10.97 4.56
N ALA A 65 -9.61 -9.79 4.86
CA ALA A 65 -10.57 -9.62 5.96
C ALA A 65 -11.94 -10.26 5.71
N ALA A 66 -12.28 -10.58 4.46
CA ALA A 66 -13.52 -11.26 4.09
C ALA A 66 -13.39 -12.79 4.00
N GLN A 67 -12.16 -13.31 3.97
CA GLN A 67 -11.87 -14.75 3.94
C GLN A 67 -11.64 -15.35 5.33
N ALA A 68 -11.52 -14.53 6.36
CA ALA A 68 -11.48 -14.92 7.77
C ALA A 68 -12.88 -14.78 8.40
#